data_AF-A0A3B1CJ94-F1
#
_entry.id   AF-A0A3B1CJ94-F1
#
_cell.length_a   1.000
_cell.length_b   1.000
_cell.length_c   1.000
_cell.angle_alpha   90.00
_cell.angle_beta   90.00
_cell.angle_gamma   90.00
#
_symmetry.space_group_name_H-M   'P 1'
#
loop_
_entity.id
_entity.type
_entity.pdbx_description
1 polymer ?
#
loop_
_entity_poly.entity_id
_entity_poly.type
_entity_poly.pdbx_seq_one_letter_code
_entity_poly.pdbx_strand_id
1 'polypeptide(L)'
;MSKYTQDKNYIYYENSNIPINKLNIRDILILEEKEQELLLKGYQYFHENLSENTSFDEQYFLLLHKITFEELYNFAGKYRTVNIS
;
A
#
# COMPACT_ATOMS: atom_id res chain seq x y z
N MET A 1 27.79 10.50 -4.46
CA MET A 1 26.50 9.78 -4.53
C MET A 1 25.65 10.25 -3.36
N SER A 2 24.42 10.70 -3.65
CA SER A 2 23.52 11.27 -2.64
C SER A 2 23.04 10.16 -1.69
N LYS A 3 22.92 10.45 -0.39
CA LYS A 3 22.47 9.50 0.65
C LYS A 3 21.06 8.94 0.42
N TYR A 4 20.31 9.46 -0.57
CA TYR A 4 18.91 9.15 -0.85
C TYR A 4 18.68 8.16 -2.00
N THR A 5 19.72 7.73 -2.72
CA THR A 5 19.62 6.70 -3.76
C THR A 5 19.92 5.32 -3.16
N GLN A 6 19.09 4.87 -2.22
CA GLN A 6 19.14 3.50 -1.73
C GLN A 6 18.23 2.66 -2.63
N ASP A 7 18.80 1.67 -3.35
CA ASP A 7 18.16 0.70 -4.25
C ASP A 7 16.61 0.69 -4.27
N LYS A 8 16.01 1.72 -4.88
CA LYS A 8 14.56 1.84 -5.05
C LYS A 8 14.03 0.89 -6.11
N ASN A 9 14.92 0.21 -6.84
CA ASN A 9 14.61 -0.46 -8.11
C ASN A 9 13.60 -1.62 -8.01
N TYR A 10 13.33 -2.20 -6.84
CA TYR A 10 12.43 -3.35 -6.74
C TYR A 10 10.96 -2.99 -6.43
N ILE A 11 10.70 -1.80 -5.88
CA ILE A 11 9.32 -1.36 -5.57
C ILE A 11 8.79 -0.46 -6.68
N TYR A 12 9.64 0.29 -7.38
CA TYR A 12 9.23 1.27 -8.37
C TYR A 12 9.52 0.79 -9.79
N TYR A 13 8.74 1.25 -10.76
CA TYR A 13 9.11 1.08 -12.17
C TYR A 13 10.44 1.77 -12.46
N GLU A 14 11.19 1.22 -13.42
CA GLU A 14 12.47 1.78 -13.83
C GLU A 14 12.34 3.25 -14.22
N ASN A 15 13.24 4.10 -13.71
CA ASN A 15 13.27 5.54 -13.93
C ASN A 15 11.95 6.26 -13.55
N SER A 16 11.18 5.71 -12.61
CA SER A 16 9.91 6.29 -12.15
C SER A 16 9.83 6.29 -10.63
N ASN A 17 9.00 7.19 -10.09
CA ASN A 17 8.60 7.19 -8.68
C ASN A 17 7.26 6.47 -8.46
N ILE A 18 6.75 5.79 -9.48
CA ILE A 18 5.49 5.04 -9.43
C ILE A 18 5.78 3.61 -8.98
N PRO A 19 5.18 3.15 -7.86
CA PRO A 19 5.33 1.78 -7.41
C PRO A 19 4.78 0.77 -8.43
N ILE A 20 5.47 -0.35 -8.58
CA ILE A 20 5.02 -1.51 -9.34
C ILE A 20 3.70 -1.99 -8.72
N ASN A 21 2.67 -1.97 -9.54
CA ASN A 21 1.30 -2.32 -9.17
C ASN A 21 0.73 -3.34 -10.15
N LYS A 22 -0.22 -4.15 -9.67
CA LYS A 22 -0.84 -5.25 -10.42
C LYS A 22 -1.61 -4.79 -11.66
N LEU A 23 -2.01 -3.52 -11.69
CA LEU A 23 -2.82 -2.93 -12.77
C LEU A 23 -1.96 -2.27 -13.86
N ASN A 24 -0.63 -2.28 -13.72
CA ASN A 24 0.30 -1.61 -14.64
C ASN A 24 -0.02 -0.12 -14.86
N ILE A 25 -0.53 0.57 -13.82
CA ILE A 25 -0.75 2.00 -13.83
C ILE A 25 0.60 2.71 -13.80
N ARG A 26 0.83 3.61 -14.77
CA ARG A 26 2.08 4.37 -14.95
C ARG A 26 1.88 5.88 -14.99
N ASP A 27 0.67 6.33 -14.74
CA ASP A 27 0.34 7.74 -14.55
C ASP A 27 0.10 7.96 -13.05
N ILE A 28 0.70 9.00 -12.48
CA ILE A 28 0.63 9.26 -11.05
C ILE A 28 -0.76 9.69 -10.60
N LEU A 29 -1.49 10.46 -11.42
CA LEU A 29 -2.83 10.93 -11.07
C LEU A 29 -3.81 9.76 -11.06
N ILE A 30 -3.71 8.87 -12.06
CA ILE A 30 -4.52 7.65 -12.12
C ILE A 30 -4.20 6.72 -10.94
N LEU A 31 -2.93 6.63 -10.53
CA LEU A 31 -2.56 5.82 -9.37
C LEU A 31 -3.16 6.39 -8.09
N GLU A 32 -3.02 7.70 -7.87
CA GLU A 32 -3.54 8.38 -6.68
C GLU A 32 -5.08 8.25 -6.59
N GLU A 33 -5.80 8.42 -7.69
CA GLU A 33 -7.25 8.20 -7.74
C GLU A 33 -7.62 6.77 -7.36
N LYS A 34 -6.87 5.78 -7.86
CA LYS A 34 -7.11 4.37 -7.54
C LYS A 34 -6.79 4.04 -6.09
N GLU A 35 -5.71 4.58 -5.54
CA GLU A 35 -5.35 4.43 -4.12
C GLU A 35 -6.41 5.05 -3.21
N GLN A 36 -6.95 6.21 -3.58
CA GLN A 36 -8.03 6.86 -2.84
C GLN A 36 -9.31 6.02 -2.87
N GLU A 37 -9.70 5.47 -4.02
CA GLU A 37 -10.84 4.56 -4.14
C GLU A 37 -10.69 3.35 -3.20
N LEU A 38 -9.50 2.73 -3.20
CA LEU A 38 -9.19 1.57 -2.36
C LEU A 38 -9.18 1.91 -0.87
N LEU A 39 -8.64 3.06 -0.49
CA LEU A 39 -8.67 3.56 0.88
C LEU A 39 -10.10 3.73 1.39
N LEU A 40 -11.00 4.28 0.57
CA LEU A 40 -12.42 4.41 0.93
C LEU A 40 -13.07 3.04 1.17
N LYS A 41 -12.79 2.04 0.31
CA LYS A 41 -13.28 0.67 0.50
C LYS A 41 -12.71 0.03 1.78
N GLY A 42 -11.42 0.21 2.04
CA GLY A 42 -10.78 -0.27 3.26
C GLY A 42 -11.39 0.36 4.51
N TYR A 43 -11.69 1.65 4.46
CA TYR A 43 -12.39 2.36 5.54
C TYR A 43 -13.81 1.85 5.76
N GLN A 44 -14.57 1.62 4.68
CA GLN A 44 -15.91 1.02 4.77
C GLN A 44 -15.85 -0.36 5.44
N TYR A 45 -14.93 -1.23 4.99
CA TYR A 45 -14.71 -2.53 5.61
C TYR A 45 -14.40 -2.40 7.12
N PHE A 46 -13.47 -1.50 7.47
CA PHE A 46 -13.15 -1.24 8.87
C PHE A 46 -14.38 -0.82 9.68
N HIS A 47 -15.14 0.16 9.18
CA HIS A 47 -16.30 0.69 9.87
C HIS A 47 -17.39 -0.36 10.08
N GLU A 48 -17.66 -1.19 9.08
CA GLU A 48 -18.69 -2.24 9.13
C GLU A 48 -18.31 -3.42 10.04
N ASN A 49 -17.02 -3.72 10.16
CA ASN A 49 -16.52 -4.85 10.94
C ASN A 49 -15.97 -4.45 12.31
N LEU A 50 -15.99 -3.16 12.65
CA LEU A 50 -15.55 -2.67 13.94
C LEU A 50 -16.54 -3.09 15.03
N SER A 51 -16.02 -3.75 16.06
CA SER A 51 -16.78 -4.16 17.24
C SER A 51 -15.97 -3.96 18.53
N GLU A 52 -16.64 -4.06 19.68
CA GLU A 52 -16.00 -4.01 21.00
C GLU A 52 -14.95 -5.10 21.22
N ASN A 53 -15.02 -6.20 20.45
CA ASN A 53 -14.08 -7.32 20.51
C ASN A 53 -12.87 -7.16 19.57
N THR A 54 -12.76 -6.02 18.88
CA THR A 54 -11.66 -5.79 17.93
C THR A 54 -10.34 -5.61 18.67
N SER A 55 -9.36 -6.47 18.38
CA SER A 55 -7.99 -6.33 18.87
C SER A 55 -7.21 -5.41 17.92
N PHE A 56 -6.84 -4.22 18.38
CA PHE A 56 -6.02 -3.28 17.62
C PHE A 56 -4.54 -3.61 17.75
N ASP A 57 -4.14 -4.75 17.19
CA ASP A 57 -2.77 -5.23 17.20
C ASP A 57 -2.12 -5.18 15.81
N GLU A 58 -0.86 -5.63 15.77
CA GLU A 58 -0.08 -5.76 14.55
C GLU A 58 -0.78 -6.60 13.47
N GLN A 59 -1.43 -7.71 13.84
CA GLN A 59 -2.09 -8.58 12.88
C GLN A 59 -3.28 -7.87 12.26
N TYR A 60 -4.04 -7.14 13.06
CA TYR A 60 -5.15 -6.33 12.59
C TYR A 60 -4.68 -5.22 11.64
N PHE A 61 -3.58 -4.54 11.97
CA PHE A 61 -3.00 -3.52 11.07
C PHE A 61 -2.58 -4.11 9.71
N LEU A 62 -1.87 -5.25 9.71
CA LEU A 62 -1.48 -5.92 8.46
C LEU A 62 -2.69 -6.40 7.67
N LEU A 63 -3.75 -6.87 8.35
CA LEU A 63 -5.01 -7.26 7.71
C LEU A 63 -5.68 -6.07 7.02
N LEU A 64 -5.82 -4.92 7.70
CA LEU A 64 -6.40 -3.72 7.10
C LEU A 64 -5.59 -3.26 5.89
N HIS A 65 -4.26 -3.24 5.98
CA HIS A 65 -3.40 -2.91 4.85
C HIS A 65 -3.57 -3.91 3.70
N LYS A 66 -3.74 -5.20 4.00
CA LYS A 66 -3.99 -6.22 2.98
C LYS A 66 -5.31 -5.96 2.27
N ILE A 67 -6.41 -5.91 3.01
CA ILE A 67 -7.77 -5.74 2.45
C ILE A 67 -7.86 -4.46 1.62
N THR A 68 -7.23 -3.38 2.08
CA THR A 68 -7.23 -2.10 1.37
C THR A 68 -6.48 -2.19 0.04
N PHE A 69 -5.27 -2.77 0.02
CA PHE A 69 -4.36 -2.64 -1.12
C PHE A 69 -4.08 -3.92 -1.90
N GLU A 70 -4.68 -5.05 -1.55
CA GLU A 70 -4.38 -6.33 -2.20
C GLU A 70 -4.72 -6.36 -3.69
N GLU A 71 -5.70 -5.57 -4.13
CA GLU A 71 -6.03 -5.40 -5.56
C GLU A 71 -4.87 -4.74 -6.32
N LEU A 72 -4.14 -3.82 -5.68
CA LEU A 72 -3.15 -2.95 -6.32
C LEU A 72 -1.70 -3.42 -6.12
N TYR A 73 -1.34 -3.92 -4.94
CA TYR A 73 0.05 -4.18 -4.57
C TYR A 73 0.32 -5.62 -4.12
N ASN A 74 1.42 -6.21 -4.60
CA ASN A 74 1.88 -7.55 -4.19
C ASN A 74 2.40 -7.61 -2.74
N PHE A 75 2.73 -6.45 -2.18
CA PHE A 75 3.21 -6.30 -0.80
C PHE A 75 2.10 -5.92 0.18
N ALA A 76 0.82 -5.86 -0.25
CA ALA A 76 -0.28 -5.56 0.65
C ALA A 76 -0.31 -6.51 1.85
N GLY A 77 -0.33 -5.96 3.06
CA GLY A 77 -0.29 -6.71 4.32
C GLY A 77 1.08 -7.27 4.70
N LYS A 78 2.17 -6.73 4.15
CA LYS A 78 3.55 -7.13 4.47
C LYS A 78 4.34 -5.92 4.95
N TYR A 79 5.29 -6.17 5.85
CA TYR A 79 6.27 -5.15 6.21
C TYR A 79 7.17 -4.79 5.05
N ARG A 80 7.57 -3.52 5.03
CA ARG A 80 8.68 -3.07 4.19
C ARG A 80 9.97 -3.81 4.60
N THR A 81 10.77 -4.16 3.60
CA THR A 81 12.08 -4.80 3.78
C THR A 81 13.24 -3.81 3.62
N VAL A 82 12.94 -2.55 3.32
CA VAL A 82 13.92 -1.47 3.17
C VAL A 82 13.55 -0.29 4.05
N ASN A 83 14.58 0.49 4.39
CA ASN A 83 14.42 1.73 5.15
C ASN A 83 13.82 2.85 4.30
N ILE A 84 12.99 3.65 4.94
CA ILE A 84 12.46 4.90 4.41
C ILE A 84 13.20 6.00 5.17
N SER A 85 13.74 7.00 4.47
CA SER A 85 14.50 8.14 5.03
C SER A 85 13.88 9.44 4.58
#